data_AF-A0A3C1BVX0-F1
#
_entry.id   AF-A0A3C1BVX0-F1
#
_cell.length_a   1.000
_cell.length_b   1.000
_cell.length_c   1.000
_cell.angle_alpha   90.00
_cell.angle_beta   90.00
_cell.angle_gamma   90.00
#
_symmetry.space_group_name_H-M   'P 1'
#
loop_
_entity.id
_entity.type
_entity.pdbx_description
1 polymer ?
#
loop_
_entity_poly.entity_id
_entity_poly.type
_entity_poly.pdbx_seq_one_letter_code
_entity_poly.pdbx_strand_id
1 'polypeptide(L)'
;MKNFIKKIGAALLSLTVAASLLAGCGAKTEAPADGNAKGSFRTLDEIKSSGTINIGVFSDKSPFGYVDENGEYQGYDVYFGNRIGQDLGVKINYVSTEAANRIEYLQTGKVDIILANFTVTPERAQEVDFALPYMNVALGVVSPENAVITSLDQIGADDQVIVISGTTAETYLEKNNPEIKLQKYDAYAEAKTAFENGNGVAWANDNTEVIAFSIENPGYVVGIPSLGSADTIAPAVTKGNTTLLDWLNDEIKALGNENFFHADYEATLLDTYGKDYEDTLVVEGGVVAGAEDTAETVAPKGTITVAASPTPHAEILAEAAKILAKEGWELKVTEFEDYIQPNLVVDSGEIDANYFQHIPYLEDFNKEHGTDLVAVARVHYEPFGIYPGTKSDLSQLTDGDVIAVPNDTTNEARALLLLQDNGIIKLADGAGLTATVKDIVENPHNVKIQELEAAQVSRVKDEVAFVVLNGNYALEAGFSVAHDAVAYETSASTAAKTYVNVLVVKAGNENNEGIQALAKVLKSDEIKQFINDTYDGAVVPFED
;
A
#
# COMPACT_ATOMS: atom_id res chain seq x y z
N MET A 1 -76.59 -21.21 21.21
CA MET A 1 -76.48 -22.04 19.99
C MET A 1 -75.26 -21.56 19.21
N LYS A 2 -74.50 -22.51 18.66
CA LYS A 2 -73.13 -22.41 18.11
C LYS A 2 -72.97 -21.49 16.88
N ASN A 3 -71.74 -20.97 16.77
CA ASN A 3 -70.88 -20.70 15.58
C ASN A 3 -71.35 -19.68 14.52
N PHE A 4 -70.55 -18.67 14.11
CA PHE A 4 -69.28 -18.66 13.33
C PHE A 4 -69.46 -19.02 11.83
N ILE A 5 -68.65 -18.34 10.97
CA ILE A 5 -68.28 -18.64 9.54
C ILE A 5 -69.17 -17.94 8.46
N LYS A 6 -68.70 -17.26 7.38
CA LYS A 6 -67.39 -17.21 6.67
C LYS A 6 -67.25 -15.96 5.75
N LYS A 7 -65.99 -15.75 5.39
CA LYS A 7 -65.32 -14.85 4.40
C LYS A 7 -65.84 -14.91 2.94
N ILE A 8 -65.53 -13.87 2.15
CA ILE A 8 -64.61 -13.81 0.97
C ILE A 8 -65.06 -12.69 0.00
N GLY A 9 -64.12 -11.88 -0.51
CA GLY A 9 -64.29 -11.22 -1.80
C GLY A 9 -63.42 -9.97 -2.01
N ALA A 10 -62.29 -10.14 -2.70
CA ALA A 10 -61.41 -9.08 -3.17
C ALA A 10 -61.99 -8.33 -4.40
N ALA A 11 -61.60 -7.06 -4.59
CA ALA A 11 -60.99 -6.55 -5.84
C ALA A 11 -60.99 -5.01 -5.90
N LEU A 12 -59.81 -4.49 -6.23
CA LEU A 12 -59.46 -3.24 -6.93
C LEU A 12 -60.50 -2.13 -7.09
N LEU A 13 -60.09 -0.89 -6.76
CA LEU A 13 -60.40 0.25 -7.62
C LEU A 13 -59.26 1.29 -7.63
N SER A 14 -58.96 1.69 -8.85
CA SER A 14 -57.97 2.62 -9.36
C SER A 14 -58.25 4.10 -9.06
N LEU A 15 -57.15 4.87 -9.04
CA LEU A 15 -56.96 6.31 -9.32
C LEU A 15 -58.18 7.24 -9.25
N THR A 16 -58.04 8.30 -8.45
CA THR A 16 -58.30 9.68 -8.92
C THR A 16 -57.58 10.69 -8.04
N VAL A 17 -56.68 11.46 -8.67
CA VAL A 17 -56.06 12.66 -8.12
C VAL A 17 -57.03 13.82 -8.31
N ALA A 18 -57.28 14.59 -7.26
CA ALA A 18 -57.80 15.95 -7.37
C ALA A 18 -57.14 16.83 -6.30
N ALA A 19 -56.25 17.70 -6.77
CA ALA A 19 -55.58 18.72 -5.97
C ALA A 19 -56.57 19.78 -5.49
N SER A 20 -56.41 20.22 -4.25
CA SER A 20 -56.88 21.53 -3.80
C SER A 20 -55.84 22.13 -2.85
N LEU A 21 -55.09 23.09 -3.39
CA LEU A 21 -54.27 24.04 -2.66
C LEU A 21 -55.17 25.16 -2.15
N LEU A 22 -55.14 25.45 -0.85
CA LEU A 22 -55.43 26.78 -0.31
C LEU A 22 -54.50 27.05 0.87
N ALA A 23 -53.82 28.19 0.77
CA ALA A 23 -52.75 28.65 1.65
C ALA A 23 -53.25 29.16 3.01
N GLY A 24 -52.42 28.98 4.04
CA GLY A 24 -52.55 29.62 5.35
C GLY A 24 -51.17 29.79 5.98
N CYS A 25 -50.77 31.04 6.20
CA CYS A 25 -49.43 31.51 6.56
C CYS A 25 -48.96 31.13 7.97
N GLY A 26 -47.64 30.92 8.11
CA GLY A 26 -46.85 31.67 9.10
C GLY A 26 -46.38 30.97 10.38
N ALA A 27 -45.28 30.20 10.28
CA ALA A 27 -44.21 30.20 11.27
C ALA A 27 -42.89 29.92 10.53
N LYS A 28 -41.95 30.88 10.58
CA LYS A 28 -40.59 30.68 10.07
C LYS A 28 -39.88 29.72 11.02
N THR A 29 -39.66 28.49 10.57
CA THR A 29 -38.63 27.61 11.10
C THR A 29 -37.59 27.47 9.99
N GLU A 30 -36.38 27.95 10.25
CA GLU A 30 -35.23 27.70 9.40
C GLU A 30 -35.04 26.19 9.29
N ALA A 31 -35.08 25.67 8.06
CA ALA A 31 -34.65 24.32 7.79
C ALA A 31 -33.12 24.30 7.84
N PRO A 32 -32.48 23.36 8.55
CA PRO A 32 -31.11 23.04 8.23
C PRO A 32 -31.12 22.39 6.85
N ALA A 33 -30.49 23.07 5.89
CA ALA A 33 -29.94 22.43 4.72
C ALA A 33 -28.56 21.92 5.13
N ASP A 34 -28.41 20.60 5.17
CA ASP A 34 -27.19 19.77 5.18
C ASP A 34 -27.68 18.36 5.53
N GLY A 35 -27.33 17.23 4.90
CA GLY A 35 -26.46 16.82 3.81
C GLY A 35 -26.75 15.32 3.64
N ASN A 36 -26.20 14.69 2.61
CA ASN A 36 -26.35 13.26 2.26
C ASN A 36 -26.66 12.29 3.42
N ALA A 37 -27.68 11.44 3.25
CA ALA A 37 -28.01 10.35 4.16
C ALA A 37 -26.85 9.33 4.23
N LYS A 38 -25.97 9.50 5.22
CA LYS A 38 -25.00 8.49 5.69
C LYS A 38 -25.72 7.52 6.66
N GLY A 39 -25.28 6.25 6.67
CA GLY A 39 -25.99 5.06 7.17
C GLY A 39 -26.71 5.16 8.53
N SER A 40 -27.76 4.35 8.68
CA SER A 40 -28.55 4.24 9.91
C SER A 40 -27.84 3.33 10.91
N PHE A 41 -27.19 3.90 11.94
CA PHE A 41 -26.56 3.16 13.03
C PHE A 41 -27.11 3.57 14.40
N ARG A 42 -26.98 2.69 15.40
CA ARG A 42 -27.26 3.00 16.80
C ARG A 42 -26.00 3.55 17.47
N THR A 43 -26.14 4.63 18.21
CA THR A 43 -25.09 5.16 19.08
C THR A 43 -24.88 4.26 20.30
N LEU A 44 -23.74 4.42 20.99
CA LEU A 44 -23.44 3.68 22.21
C LEU A 44 -24.55 3.83 23.28
N ASP A 45 -25.09 5.04 23.45
CA ASP A 45 -26.14 5.32 24.42
C ASP A 45 -27.47 4.63 24.07
N GLU A 46 -27.81 4.55 22.78
CA GLU A 46 -29.00 3.84 22.31
C GLU A 46 -28.87 2.33 22.52
N ILE A 47 -27.67 1.77 22.30
CA ILE A 47 -27.36 0.36 22.58
C ILE A 47 -27.49 0.06 24.07
N LYS A 48 -26.89 0.90 24.92
CA LYS A 48 -27.00 0.77 26.39
C LYS A 48 -28.45 0.92 26.86
N SER A 49 -29.19 1.87 26.29
CA SER A 49 -30.59 2.11 26.64
C SER A 49 -31.52 0.99 26.16
N SER A 50 -31.24 0.35 25.02
CA SER A 50 -32.03 -0.80 24.55
C SER A 50 -31.73 -2.07 25.34
N GLY A 51 -30.57 -2.12 26.00
CA GLY A 51 -30.07 -3.30 26.71
C GLY A 51 -29.65 -4.43 25.77
N THR A 52 -29.44 -4.15 24.48
CA THR A 52 -29.11 -5.15 23.46
C THR A 52 -28.15 -4.65 22.39
N ILE A 53 -27.16 -5.47 22.03
CA ILE A 53 -26.23 -5.22 20.92
C ILE A 53 -26.33 -6.35 19.88
N ASN A 54 -26.30 -5.99 18.59
CA ASN A 54 -26.28 -6.93 17.48
C ASN A 54 -24.84 -7.05 16.97
N ILE A 55 -24.24 -8.24 17.08
CA ILE A 55 -22.87 -8.49 16.62
C ILE A 55 -22.91 -9.49 15.47
N GLY A 56 -22.38 -9.10 14.32
CA GLY A 56 -22.24 -9.97 13.16
C GLY A 56 -21.01 -10.86 13.31
N VAL A 57 -21.20 -12.18 13.23
CA VAL A 57 -20.16 -13.20 13.38
C VAL A 57 -20.33 -14.29 12.31
N PHE A 58 -19.26 -15.04 12.02
CA PHE A 58 -19.40 -16.27 11.23
C PHE A 58 -20.11 -17.36 12.02
N SER A 59 -20.77 -18.28 11.31
CA SER A 59 -21.43 -19.47 11.90
C SER A 59 -20.83 -20.80 11.44
N ASP A 60 -19.93 -20.79 10.47
CA ASP A 60 -19.37 -21.96 9.81
C ASP A 60 -17.84 -21.90 9.62
N LYS A 61 -17.15 -20.95 10.28
CA LYS A 61 -15.70 -20.75 10.20
C LYS A 61 -15.01 -21.09 11.53
N SER A 62 -14.98 -22.38 11.87
CA SER A 62 -14.24 -22.86 13.04
C SER A 62 -12.72 -22.72 12.79
N PRO A 63 -11.91 -22.27 13.78
CA PRO A 63 -12.24 -21.99 15.19
C PRO A 63 -12.61 -20.52 15.52
N PHE A 64 -12.84 -19.67 14.52
CA PHE A 64 -13.05 -18.23 14.72
C PHE A 64 -14.50 -17.85 15.05
N GLY A 65 -15.46 -18.42 14.33
CA GLY A 65 -16.88 -18.20 14.53
C GLY A 65 -17.68 -19.37 13.98
N TYR A 66 -18.29 -20.15 14.87
CA TYR A 66 -19.08 -21.32 14.52
C TYR A 66 -20.22 -21.55 15.50
N VAL A 67 -21.16 -22.42 15.13
CA VAL A 67 -22.23 -22.87 16.03
C VAL A 67 -21.94 -24.29 16.49
N ASP A 68 -21.91 -24.52 17.80
CA ASP A 68 -21.64 -25.82 18.40
C ASP A 68 -22.85 -26.77 18.36
N GLU A 69 -22.68 -27.98 18.90
CA GLU A 69 -23.74 -29.00 18.96
C GLU A 69 -24.98 -28.57 19.78
N ASN A 70 -24.83 -27.57 20.66
CA ASN A 70 -25.91 -27.03 21.47
C ASN A 70 -26.65 -25.87 20.77
N GLY A 71 -26.18 -25.45 19.59
CA GLY A 71 -26.73 -24.31 18.87
C GLY A 71 -26.21 -22.97 19.39
N GLU A 72 -25.11 -22.96 20.14
CA GLU A 72 -24.50 -21.75 20.70
C GLU A 72 -23.32 -21.31 19.82
N TYR A 73 -23.17 -20.00 19.65
CA TYR A 73 -22.01 -19.43 18.95
C TYR A 73 -20.76 -19.61 19.81
N GLN A 74 -19.66 -20.02 19.18
CA GLN A 74 -18.35 -20.25 19.78
C GLN A 74 -17.23 -19.76 18.86
N GLY A 75 -16.03 -19.64 19.40
CA GLY A 75 -14.82 -19.27 18.68
C GLY A 75 -14.20 -17.94 19.13
N TYR A 76 -13.04 -17.62 18.57
CA TYR A 76 -12.23 -16.44 18.93
C TYR A 76 -13.01 -15.11 18.82
N ASP A 77 -13.72 -14.89 17.70
CA ASP A 77 -14.51 -13.67 17.51
C ASP A 77 -15.69 -13.59 18.50
N VAL A 78 -16.24 -14.75 18.88
CA VAL A 78 -17.37 -14.87 19.80
C VAL A 78 -16.93 -14.70 21.25
N TYR A 79 -15.73 -15.17 21.61
CA TYR A 79 -15.15 -14.98 22.93
C TYR A 79 -14.95 -13.48 23.21
N PHE A 80 -14.37 -12.74 22.26
CA PHE A 80 -14.30 -11.28 22.34
C PHE A 80 -15.69 -10.60 22.35
N GLY A 81 -16.61 -11.06 21.50
CA GLY A 81 -18.00 -10.59 21.49
C GLY A 81 -18.70 -10.73 22.85
N ASN A 82 -18.46 -11.84 23.56
CA ASN A 82 -19.00 -12.08 24.90
C ASN A 82 -18.47 -11.08 25.92
N ARG A 83 -17.17 -10.74 25.84
CA ARG A 83 -16.56 -9.73 26.70
C ARG A 83 -17.16 -8.35 26.46
N ILE A 84 -17.38 -7.97 25.19
CA ILE A 84 -18.05 -6.71 24.84
C ILE A 84 -19.44 -6.60 25.47
N GLY A 85 -20.26 -7.65 25.37
CA GLY A 85 -21.60 -7.64 25.97
C GLY A 85 -21.57 -7.52 27.49
N GLN A 86 -20.62 -8.20 28.14
CA GLN A 86 -20.40 -8.13 29.58
C GLN A 86 -20.05 -6.70 30.02
N ASP A 87 -19.07 -6.08 29.38
CA ASP A 87 -18.51 -4.80 29.84
C ASP A 87 -19.40 -3.60 29.44
N LEU A 88 -20.22 -3.76 28.39
CA LEU A 88 -21.35 -2.86 28.12
C LEU A 88 -22.54 -3.05 29.06
N GLY A 89 -22.68 -4.21 29.71
CA GLY A 89 -23.84 -4.57 30.51
C GLY A 89 -25.12 -4.80 29.68
N VAL A 90 -24.98 -5.30 28.45
CA VAL A 90 -26.09 -5.52 27.51
C VAL A 90 -26.17 -6.97 27.05
N LYS A 91 -27.36 -7.40 26.59
CA LYS A 91 -27.53 -8.72 26.01
C LYS A 91 -27.06 -8.74 24.56
N ILE A 92 -26.24 -9.71 24.21
CA ILE A 92 -25.79 -9.91 22.83
C ILE A 92 -26.86 -10.64 22.02
N ASN A 93 -27.04 -10.20 20.79
CA ASN A 93 -27.75 -10.89 19.73
C ASN A 93 -26.77 -11.15 18.58
N TYR A 94 -26.23 -12.36 18.51
CA TYR A 94 -25.36 -12.75 17.41
C TYR A 94 -26.16 -12.92 16.12
N VAL A 95 -25.63 -12.37 15.03
CA VAL A 95 -26.21 -12.42 13.70
C VAL A 95 -25.20 -13.08 12.77
N SER A 96 -25.52 -14.29 12.29
CA SER A 96 -24.70 -14.96 11.27
C SER A 96 -24.58 -14.07 10.02
N THR A 97 -23.36 -13.97 9.49
CA THR A 97 -23.03 -13.22 8.27
C THR A 97 -22.05 -14.00 7.40
N GLU A 98 -21.95 -13.59 6.14
CA GLU A 98 -20.95 -14.07 5.19
C GLU A 98 -19.92 -12.99 4.90
N ALA A 99 -18.76 -13.38 4.35
CA ALA A 99 -17.65 -12.46 4.11
C ALA A 99 -18.04 -11.28 3.19
N ALA A 100 -18.83 -11.55 2.14
CA ALA A 100 -19.35 -10.54 1.21
C ALA A 100 -20.38 -9.58 1.84
N ASN A 101 -21.07 -10.00 2.91
CA ASN A 101 -22.20 -9.26 3.48
C ASN A 101 -21.82 -8.34 4.65
N ARG A 102 -20.57 -8.41 5.14
CA ARG A 102 -20.10 -7.69 6.34
C ARG A 102 -20.38 -6.18 6.30
N ILE A 103 -20.03 -5.53 5.18
CA ILE A 103 -20.22 -4.07 5.01
C ILE A 103 -21.71 -3.74 4.91
N GLU A 104 -22.48 -4.48 4.11
CA GLU A 104 -23.92 -4.24 3.94
C GLU A 104 -24.66 -4.34 5.28
N TYR A 105 -24.28 -5.28 6.14
CA TYR A 105 -24.95 -5.48 7.43
C TYR A 105 -24.75 -4.28 8.37
N LEU A 106 -23.59 -3.63 8.31
CA LEU A 106 -23.34 -2.36 9.01
C LEU A 106 -24.09 -1.19 8.36
N GLN A 107 -24.11 -1.11 7.03
CA GLN A 107 -24.76 -0.02 6.30
C GLN A 107 -26.28 -0.02 6.46
N THR A 108 -26.89 -1.21 6.55
CA THR A 108 -28.34 -1.40 6.74
C THR A 108 -28.77 -1.32 8.20
N GLY A 109 -27.82 -1.25 9.14
CA GLY A 109 -28.09 -1.28 10.59
C GLY A 109 -28.58 -2.65 11.08
N LYS A 110 -28.33 -3.73 10.31
CA LYS A 110 -28.64 -5.10 10.71
C LYS A 110 -27.79 -5.54 11.91
N VAL A 111 -26.54 -5.07 11.97
CA VAL A 111 -25.63 -5.26 13.11
C VAL A 111 -25.00 -3.92 13.50
N ASP A 112 -24.56 -3.80 14.75
CA ASP A 112 -23.82 -2.62 15.22
C ASP A 112 -22.31 -2.81 15.08
N ILE A 113 -21.84 -4.06 15.20
CA ILE A 113 -20.43 -4.46 15.12
C ILE A 113 -20.31 -5.67 14.20
N ILE A 114 -19.26 -5.71 13.38
CA ILE A 114 -18.76 -6.93 12.74
C ILE A 114 -17.55 -7.44 13.50
N LEU A 115 -17.63 -8.69 13.97
CA LEU A 115 -16.54 -9.53 14.49
C LEU A 115 -16.55 -10.84 13.70
N ALA A 116 -16.10 -10.79 12.46
CA ALA A 116 -16.16 -11.92 11.53
C ALA A 116 -14.88 -11.94 10.66
N ASN A 117 -13.75 -12.25 11.30
CA ASN A 117 -12.38 -12.12 10.79
C ASN A 117 -12.25 -11.04 9.71
N PHE A 118 -12.56 -9.79 10.06
CA PHE A 118 -12.64 -8.74 9.08
C PHE A 118 -11.29 -8.06 8.87
N THR A 119 -10.61 -8.44 7.79
CA THR A 119 -9.32 -7.86 7.39
C THR A 119 -9.46 -6.37 7.11
N VAL A 120 -8.59 -5.57 7.72
CA VAL A 120 -8.47 -4.15 7.48
C VAL A 120 -7.82 -3.93 6.11
N THR A 121 -8.51 -3.24 5.20
CA THR A 121 -7.92 -2.78 3.93
C THR A 121 -8.27 -1.32 3.68
N PRO A 122 -7.47 -0.57 2.91
CA PRO A 122 -7.77 0.83 2.57
C PRO A 122 -9.13 1.00 1.90
N GLU A 123 -9.54 0.07 1.04
CA GLU A 123 -10.83 0.11 0.33
C GLU A 123 -11.99 -0.09 1.31
N ARG A 124 -11.88 -1.05 2.23
CA ARG A 124 -12.91 -1.28 3.25
C ARG A 124 -13.01 -0.12 4.23
N ALA A 125 -11.88 0.50 4.58
CA ALA A 125 -11.82 1.65 5.47
C ALA A 125 -12.50 2.91 4.88
N GLN A 126 -12.80 2.94 3.57
CA GLN A 126 -13.63 4.00 2.99
C GLN A 126 -15.11 3.82 3.34
N GLU A 127 -15.57 2.59 3.51
CA GLU A 127 -16.99 2.21 3.65
C GLU A 127 -17.43 1.96 5.10
N VAL A 128 -16.50 1.61 5.98
CA VAL A 128 -16.71 1.37 7.42
C VAL A 128 -15.62 2.04 8.25
N ASP A 129 -15.82 2.12 9.56
CA ASP A 129 -14.75 2.47 10.49
C ASP A 129 -14.30 1.22 11.24
N PHE A 130 -13.01 0.91 11.16
CA PHE A 130 -12.39 -0.18 11.92
C PHE A 130 -11.94 0.32 13.28
N ALA A 131 -12.21 -0.45 14.32
CA ALA A 131 -11.58 -0.30 15.62
C ALA A 131 -10.13 -0.84 15.58
N LEU A 132 -9.47 -0.84 16.72
CA LEU A 132 -8.14 -1.41 16.87
C LEU A 132 -8.13 -2.91 16.54
N PRO A 133 -7.05 -3.42 15.95
CA PRO A 133 -6.94 -4.83 15.58
C PRO A 133 -6.75 -5.74 16.80
N TYR A 134 -7.14 -7.00 16.66
CA TYR A 134 -6.96 -8.02 17.71
C TYR A 134 -6.30 -9.31 17.18
N MET A 135 -5.93 -9.33 15.89
CA MET A 135 -5.22 -10.45 15.29
C MET A 135 -4.41 -10.02 14.07
N ASN A 136 -3.24 -10.62 13.87
CA ASN A 136 -2.47 -10.55 12.63
C ASN A 136 -2.94 -11.63 11.65
N VAL A 137 -2.86 -11.34 10.35
CA VAL A 137 -3.23 -12.28 9.30
C VAL A 137 -2.38 -12.04 8.05
N ALA A 138 -2.23 -13.07 7.23
CA ALA A 138 -1.76 -12.95 5.85
C ALA A 138 -2.64 -13.84 4.97
N LEU A 139 -2.43 -13.86 3.66
CA LEU A 139 -3.07 -14.86 2.80
C LEU A 139 -2.20 -16.11 2.70
N GLY A 140 -2.79 -17.26 2.43
CA GLY A 140 -2.07 -18.51 2.17
C GLY A 140 -2.81 -19.40 1.19
N VAL A 141 -2.14 -20.47 0.73
CA VAL A 141 -2.69 -21.45 -0.20
C VAL A 141 -2.42 -22.86 0.28
N VAL A 142 -3.50 -23.64 0.44
CA VAL A 142 -3.46 -25.07 0.72
C VAL A 142 -3.76 -25.88 -0.54
N SER A 143 -3.08 -27.01 -0.70
CA SER A 143 -3.18 -27.92 -1.85
C SER A 143 -3.05 -29.38 -1.39
N PRO A 144 -3.50 -30.35 -2.20
CA PRO A 144 -3.28 -31.78 -1.90
C PRO A 144 -1.78 -32.13 -1.80
N GLU A 145 -1.41 -32.97 -0.84
CA GLU A 145 -0.01 -33.41 -0.61
C GLU A 145 0.64 -34.08 -1.82
N ASN A 146 -0.15 -34.71 -2.69
CA ASN A 146 0.34 -35.37 -3.90
C ASN A 146 0.51 -34.40 -5.08
N ALA A 147 0.13 -33.14 -4.93
CA ALA A 147 0.17 -32.09 -5.95
C ALA A 147 0.37 -30.71 -5.29
N VAL A 148 1.41 -30.58 -4.46
CA VAL A 148 1.66 -29.36 -3.68
C VAL A 148 1.92 -28.17 -4.59
N ILE A 149 1.16 -27.09 -4.39
CA ILE A 149 1.35 -25.79 -5.06
C ILE A 149 2.20 -24.90 -4.16
N THR A 150 3.44 -24.63 -4.57
CA THR A 150 4.41 -23.79 -3.84
C THR A 150 4.64 -22.41 -4.46
N SER A 151 4.08 -22.18 -5.65
CA SER A 151 4.03 -20.87 -6.32
C SER A 151 2.76 -20.80 -7.17
N LEU A 152 2.17 -19.63 -7.31
CA LEU A 152 0.98 -19.43 -8.13
C LEU A 152 1.22 -19.77 -9.62
N ASP A 153 2.47 -19.66 -10.11
CA ASP A 153 2.86 -20.02 -11.48
C ASP A 153 2.66 -21.52 -11.80
N GLN A 154 2.48 -22.36 -10.78
CA GLN A 154 2.24 -23.79 -10.96
C GLN A 154 0.78 -24.10 -11.31
N ILE A 155 -0.12 -23.12 -11.18
CA ILE A 155 -1.54 -23.29 -11.49
C ILE A 155 -1.71 -23.22 -13.01
N GLY A 156 -2.16 -24.32 -13.60
CA GLY A 156 -2.40 -24.42 -15.03
C GLY A 156 -3.59 -23.59 -15.49
N ALA A 157 -3.61 -23.24 -16.77
CA ALA A 157 -4.68 -22.43 -17.36
C ALA A 157 -6.09 -23.06 -17.26
N ASP A 158 -6.18 -24.37 -17.03
CA ASP A 158 -7.45 -25.10 -16.85
C ASP A 158 -7.76 -25.45 -15.39
N ASP A 159 -6.84 -25.17 -14.48
CA ASP A 159 -7.02 -25.40 -13.07
C ASP A 159 -7.91 -24.32 -12.46
N GLN A 160 -8.59 -24.66 -11.36
CA GLN A 160 -9.42 -23.73 -10.60
C GLN A 160 -8.93 -23.63 -9.16
N VAL A 161 -8.82 -22.39 -8.67
CA VAL A 161 -8.53 -22.10 -7.26
C VAL A 161 -9.82 -21.72 -6.56
N ILE A 162 -10.10 -22.40 -5.46
CA ILE A 162 -11.24 -22.10 -4.60
C ILE A 162 -10.94 -20.83 -3.80
N VAL A 163 -11.90 -19.92 -3.73
CA VAL A 163 -11.90 -18.72 -2.90
C VAL A 163 -13.28 -18.49 -2.29
N ILE A 164 -13.33 -17.71 -1.21
CA ILE A 164 -14.60 -17.24 -0.63
C ILE A 164 -14.93 -15.84 -1.17
N SER A 165 -16.16 -15.65 -1.65
CA SER A 165 -16.66 -14.36 -2.14
C SER A 165 -16.55 -13.28 -1.06
N GLY A 166 -15.99 -12.12 -1.41
CA GLY A 166 -15.80 -10.97 -0.53
C GLY A 166 -14.57 -11.06 0.39
N THR A 167 -13.66 -12.00 0.15
CA THR A 167 -12.40 -12.12 0.89
C THR A 167 -11.25 -11.36 0.23
N THR A 168 -10.20 -11.09 1.01
CA THR A 168 -8.95 -10.51 0.52
C THR A 168 -8.22 -11.46 -0.42
N ALA A 169 -8.34 -12.78 -0.24
CA ALA A 169 -7.78 -13.79 -1.16
C ALA A 169 -8.37 -13.68 -2.58
N GLU A 170 -9.70 -13.57 -2.68
CA GLU A 170 -10.37 -13.32 -3.96
C GLU A 170 -9.84 -12.03 -4.60
N THR A 171 -9.87 -10.92 -3.86
CA THR A 171 -9.45 -9.61 -4.39
C THR A 171 -7.98 -9.62 -4.82
N TYR A 172 -7.11 -10.26 -4.04
CA TYR A 172 -5.69 -10.39 -4.35
C TYR A 172 -5.48 -11.14 -5.67
N LEU A 173 -6.10 -12.31 -5.83
CA LEU A 173 -5.92 -13.13 -7.03
C LEU A 173 -6.53 -12.46 -8.26
N GLU A 174 -7.70 -11.83 -8.15
CA GLU A 174 -8.28 -11.08 -9.28
C GLU A 174 -7.41 -9.92 -9.75
N LYS A 175 -6.72 -9.25 -8.81
CA LYS A 175 -5.88 -8.09 -9.12
C LYS A 175 -4.51 -8.49 -9.67
N ASN A 176 -3.85 -9.47 -9.03
CA ASN A 176 -2.45 -9.79 -9.29
C ASN A 176 -2.28 -11.00 -10.21
N ASN A 177 -3.29 -11.89 -10.29
CA ASN A 177 -3.25 -13.12 -11.06
C ASN A 177 -4.57 -13.35 -11.84
N PRO A 178 -5.00 -12.38 -12.69
CA PRO A 178 -6.29 -12.44 -13.39
C PRO A 178 -6.42 -13.64 -14.35
N GLU A 179 -5.31 -14.29 -14.68
CA GLU A 179 -5.27 -15.53 -15.47
C GLU A 179 -5.75 -16.77 -14.70
N ILE A 180 -5.69 -16.75 -13.37
CA ILE A 180 -6.12 -17.87 -12.53
C ILE A 180 -7.64 -17.92 -12.50
N LYS A 181 -8.21 -19.07 -12.88
CA LYS A 181 -9.66 -19.28 -12.81
C LYS A 181 -10.07 -19.46 -11.34
N LEU A 182 -10.91 -18.57 -10.84
CA LEU A 182 -11.43 -18.64 -9.48
C LEU A 182 -12.77 -19.36 -9.43
N GLN A 183 -12.89 -20.30 -8.50
CA GLN A 183 -14.15 -20.94 -8.11
C GLN A 183 -14.61 -20.34 -6.79
N LYS A 184 -15.65 -19.51 -6.88
CA LYS A 184 -16.12 -18.67 -5.78
C LYS A 184 -17.24 -19.35 -5.01
N TYR A 185 -17.16 -19.29 -3.69
CA TYR A 185 -18.15 -19.81 -2.76
C TYR A 185 -18.56 -18.73 -1.76
N ASP A 186 -19.83 -18.71 -1.37
CA ASP A 186 -20.30 -17.71 -0.42
C ASP A 186 -20.10 -18.14 1.05
N ALA A 187 -20.05 -19.45 1.31
CA ALA A 187 -19.93 -20.05 2.64
C ALA A 187 -18.69 -20.97 2.75
N TYR A 188 -18.05 -20.98 3.92
CA TYR A 188 -16.83 -21.76 4.18
C TYR A 188 -17.11 -23.27 4.16
N ALA A 189 -18.24 -23.70 4.72
CA ALA A 189 -18.62 -25.11 4.73
C ALA A 189 -18.79 -25.70 3.31
N GLU A 190 -19.31 -24.89 2.37
CA GLU A 190 -19.48 -25.30 0.97
C GLU A 190 -18.13 -25.37 0.25
N ALA A 191 -17.27 -24.36 0.43
CA ALA A 191 -15.93 -24.33 -0.12
C ALA A 191 -15.07 -25.50 0.37
N LYS A 192 -15.11 -25.79 1.68
CA LYS A 192 -14.43 -26.92 2.31
C LYS A 192 -14.85 -28.24 1.67
N THR A 193 -16.16 -28.47 1.61
CA THR A 193 -16.74 -29.67 0.98
C THR A 193 -16.34 -29.79 -0.49
N ALA A 194 -16.32 -28.68 -1.23
CA ALA A 194 -15.91 -28.67 -2.63
C ALA A 194 -14.43 -29.02 -2.81
N PHE A 195 -13.56 -28.50 -1.93
CA PHE A 195 -12.14 -28.77 -1.97
C PHE A 195 -11.81 -30.22 -1.61
N GLU A 196 -12.49 -30.77 -0.59
CA GLU A 196 -12.42 -32.19 -0.22
C GLU A 196 -12.87 -33.13 -1.36
N ASN A 197 -13.82 -32.68 -2.18
CA ASN A 197 -14.30 -33.42 -3.35
C ASN A 197 -13.40 -33.24 -4.60
N GLY A 198 -12.32 -32.45 -4.50
CA GLY A 198 -11.37 -32.22 -5.60
C GLY A 198 -11.89 -31.29 -6.69
N ASN A 199 -12.81 -30.38 -6.36
CA ASN A 199 -13.36 -29.42 -7.34
C ASN A 199 -12.37 -28.29 -7.69
N GLY A 200 -11.31 -28.08 -6.92
CA GLY A 200 -10.22 -27.14 -7.21
C GLY A 200 -8.86 -27.73 -6.86
N VAL A 201 -7.80 -27.21 -7.49
CA VAL A 201 -6.42 -27.67 -7.27
C VAL A 201 -5.80 -27.10 -6.00
N ALA A 202 -6.33 -25.96 -5.54
CA ALA A 202 -5.92 -25.26 -4.34
C ALA A 202 -7.10 -24.47 -3.76
N TRP A 203 -6.98 -24.15 -2.47
CA TRP A 203 -7.83 -23.17 -1.81
C TRP A 203 -6.95 -22.04 -1.28
N ALA A 204 -7.21 -20.82 -1.76
CA ALA A 204 -6.59 -19.59 -1.26
C ALA A 204 -7.53 -18.88 -0.27
N ASN A 205 -7.01 -18.55 0.90
CA ASN A 205 -7.76 -17.88 1.98
C ASN A 205 -6.80 -17.16 2.93
N ASP A 206 -7.29 -16.66 4.06
CA ASP A 206 -6.45 -16.28 5.20
C ASP A 206 -5.51 -17.45 5.56
N ASN A 207 -4.26 -17.15 5.90
CA ASN A 207 -3.23 -18.13 6.23
C ASN A 207 -3.67 -19.03 7.39
N THR A 208 -4.37 -18.46 8.37
CA THR A 208 -4.94 -19.19 9.50
C THR A 208 -5.95 -20.23 9.06
N GLU A 209 -6.86 -19.89 8.14
CA GLU A 209 -7.86 -20.82 7.61
C GLU A 209 -7.21 -22.00 6.88
N VAL A 210 -6.23 -21.74 6.00
CA VAL A 210 -5.57 -22.80 5.23
C VAL A 210 -4.68 -23.68 6.12
N ILE A 211 -4.08 -23.12 7.18
CA ILE A 211 -3.34 -23.88 8.20
C ILE A 211 -4.30 -24.79 8.96
N ALA A 212 -5.39 -24.25 9.52
CA ALA A 212 -6.39 -25.04 10.24
C ALA A 212 -6.95 -26.17 9.37
N PHE A 213 -7.29 -25.87 8.12
CA PHE A 213 -7.75 -26.88 7.17
C PHE A 213 -6.71 -28.00 6.98
N SER A 214 -5.42 -27.67 6.78
CA SER A 214 -4.38 -28.69 6.59
C SER A 214 -4.16 -29.58 7.83
N ILE A 215 -4.35 -29.03 9.03
CA ILE A 215 -4.21 -29.76 10.30
C ILE A 215 -5.39 -30.71 10.51
N GLU A 216 -6.61 -30.25 10.20
CA GLU A 216 -7.82 -31.03 10.34
C GLU A 216 -7.99 -32.11 9.27
N ASN A 217 -7.38 -31.93 8.08
CA ASN A 217 -7.63 -32.77 6.90
C ASN A 217 -6.32 -33.38 6.38
N PRO A 218 -5.98 -34.62 6.83
CA PRO A 218 -4.79 -35.33 6.35
C PRO A 218 -4.80 -35.49 4.82
N GLY A 219 -3.65 -35.30 4.18
CA GLY A 219 -3.52 -35.33 2.72
C GLY A 219 -3.56 -33.95 2.06
N TYR A 220 -3.62 -32.87 2.84
CA TYR A 220 -3.52 -31.49 2.39
C TYR A 220 -2.42 -30.75 3.14
N VAL A 221 -1.68 -29.89 2.44
CA VAL A 221 -0.58 -29.10 2.99
C VAL A 221 -0.63 -27.67 2.51
N VAL A 222 -0.22 -26.75 3.39
CA VAL A 222 0.00 -25.35 3.03
C VAL A 222 1.29 -25.27 2.20
N GLY A 223 1.14 -25.07 0.90
CA GLY A 223 2.27 -24.96 -0.02
C GLY A 223 2.77 -23.53 -0.18
N ILE A 224 1.88 -22.53 0.00
CA ILE A 224 2.22 -21.11 0.06
C ILE A 224 1.77 -20.59 1.43
N PRO A 225 2.69 -20.38 2.39
CA PRO A 225 2.34 -20.01 3.76
C PRO A 225 1.99 -18.53 3.92
N SER A 226 2.39 -17.68 2.96
CA SER A 226 2.11 -16.26 2.93
C SER A 226 2.00 -15.78 1.48
N LEU A 227 1.00 -14.95 1.19
CA LEU A 227 0.76 -14.31 -0.09
C LEU A 227 0.32 -12.87 0.15
N GLY A 228 0.87 -11.92 -0.62
CA GLY A 228 0.59 -10.50 -0.44
C GLY A 228 1.20 -9.90 0.84
N SER A 229 0.60 -8.81 1.32
CA SER A 229 1.00 -8.12 2.54
C SER A 229 0.56 -8.87 3.80
N ALA A 230 1.28 -8.64 4.89
CA ALA A 230 0.75 -8.90 6.22
C ALA A 230 -0.32 -7.85 6.54
N ASP A 231 -1.48 -8.30 6.99
CA ASP A 231 -2.63 -7.48 7.33
C ASP A 231 -3.08 -7.78 8.77
N THR A 232 -4.16 -7.12 9.20
CA THR A 232 -4.74 -7.30 10.53
C THR A 232 -6.23 -7.51 10.46
N ILE A 233 -6.77 -8.23 11.44
CA ILE A 233 -8.20 -8.38 11.69
C ILE A 233 -8.63 -7.39 12.78
N ALA A 234 -9.71 -6.66 12.53
CA ALA A 234 -10.26 -5.70 13.48
C ALA A 234 -11.80 -5.71 13.49
N PRO A 235 -12.44 -5.28 14.58
CA PRO A 235 -13.86 -5.04 14.60
C PRO A 235 -14.19 -3.86 13.68
N ALA A 236 -15.36 -3.88 13.05
CA ALA A 236 -15.85 -2.75 12.27
C ALA A 236 -17.22 -2.28 12.74
N VAL A 237 -17.44 -0.97 12.66
CA VAL A 237 -18.72 -0.31 12.88
C VAL A 237 -19.14 0.47 11.64
N THR A 238 -20.41 0.86 11.56
CA THR A 238 -20.90 1.71 10.47
C THR A 238 -20.11 3.01 10.39
N LYS A 239 -19.72 3.43 9.18
CA LYS A 239 -18.96 4.66 8.94
C LYS A 239 -19.58 5.87 9.63
N GLY A 240 -18.80 6.54 10.46
CA GLY A 240 -19.18 7.72 11.25
C GLY A 240 -19.73 7.40 12.64
N ASN A 241 -19.84 6.14 13.07
CA ASN A 241 -20.28 5.79 14.42
C ASN A 241 -19.14 5.92 15.45
N THR A 242 -18.67 7.15 15.67
CA THR A 242 -17.54 7.42 16.56
C THR A 242 -17.79 6.97 17.99
N THR A 243 -19.02 7.07 18.49
CA THR A 243 -19.32 6.70 19.89
C THR A 243 -19.08 5.23 20.21
N LEU A 244 -19.43 4.33 19.28
CA LEU A 244 -19.20 2.90 19.45
C LEU A 244 -17.76 2.53 19.12
N LEU A 245 -17.19 3.17 18.09
CA LEU A 245 -15.79 3.02 17.70
C LEU A 245 -14.83 3.35 18.85
N ASP A 246 -14.99 4.54 19.44
CA ASP A 246 -14.13 5.02 20.52
C ASP A 246 -14.22 4.10 21.74
N TRP A 247 -15.43 3.64 22.06
CA TRP A 247 -15.63 2.67 23.14
C TRP A 247 -14.94 1.33 22.85
N LEU A 248 -15.03 0.80 21.63
CA LEU A 248 -14.33 -0.43 21.24
C LEU A 248 -12.82 -0.27 21.32
N ASN A 249 -12.28 0.87 20.89
CA ASN A 249 -10.85 1.15 20.97
C ASN A 249 -10.36 1.22 22.42
N ASP A 250 -11.10 1.89 23.30
CA ASP A 250 -10.77 1.97 24.72
C ASP A 250 -10.89 0.61 25.40
N GLU A 251 -11.89 -0.18 25.03
CA GLU A 251 -12.08 -1.54 25.51
C GLU A 251 -10.92 -2.44 25.11
N ILE A 252 -10.54 -2.47 23.83
CA ILE A 252 -9.42 -3.27 23.32
C ILE A 252 -8.12 -2.92 24.06
N LYS A 253 -7.84 -1.63 24.28
CA LYS A 253 -6.68 -1.19 25.08
C LYS A 253 -6.76 -1.66 26.53
N ALA A 254 -7.93 -1.58 27.15
CA ALA A 254 -8.13 -2.03 28.52
C ALA A 254 -7.87 -3.54 28.64
N LEU A 255 -8.44 -4.33 27.73
CA LEU A 255 -8.26 -5.78 27.61
C LEU A 255 -6.81 -6.17 27.34
N GLY A 256 -6.04 -5.33 26.64
CA GLY A 256 -4.59 -5.48 26.48
C GLY A 256 -3.84 -5.59 27.82
N ASN A 257 -4.28 -4.85 28.85
CA ASN A 257 -3.66 -4.94 30.18
C ASN A 257 -3.99 -6.23 30.93
N GLU A 258 -4.99 -6.99 30.45
CA GLU A 258 -5.40 -8.28 31.00
C GLU A 258 -4.76 -9.46 30.26
N ASN A 259 -4.00 -9.22 29.17
CA ASN A 259 -3.62 -10.23 28.19
C ASN A 259 -4.83 -11.02 27.70
N PHE A 260 -5.93 -10.30 27.43
CA PHE A 260 -7.20 -10.91 27.09
C PHE A 260 -7.13 -11.71 25.79
N PHE A 261 -6.48 -11.18 24.75
CA PHE A 261 -6.45 -11.83 23.44
C PHE A 261 -5.51 -13.05 23.41
N HIS A 262 -4.47 -13.07 24.26
CA HIS A 262 -3.71 -14.30 24.53
C HIS A 262 -4.57 -15.33 25.27
N ALA A 263 -5.35 -14.90 26.29
CA ALA A 263 -6.25 -15.82 26.99
C ALA A 263 -7.35 -16.36 26.08
N ASP A 264 -7.85 -15.55 25.15
CA ASP A 264 -8.79 -15.95 24.11
C ASP A 264 -8.13 -16.97 23.16
N TYR A 265 -6.91 -16.69 22.69
CA TYR A 265 -6.12 -17.61 21.88
C TYR A 265 -5.94 -18.96 22.58
N GLU A 266 -5.51 -18.95 23.84
CA GLU A 266 -5.34 -20.17 24.64
C GLU A 266 -6.65 -20.96 24.78
N ALA A 267 -7.78 -20.26 24.87
CA ALA A 267 -9.10 -20.87 25.03
C ALA A 267 -9.70 -21.41 23.73
N THR A 268 -9.38 -20.81 22.57
CA THR A 268 -10.11 -21.06 21.32
C THR A 268 -9.23 -21.52 20.16
N LEU A 269 -7.96 -21.12 20.11
CA LEU A 269 -7.08 -21.33 18.95
C LEU A 269 -5.92 -22.31 19.26
N LEU A 270 -5.53 -22.47 20.51
CA LEU A 270 -4.36 -23.25 20.92
C LEU A 270 -4.41 -24.72 20.46
N ASP A 271 -5.58 -25.36 20.52
CA ASP A 271 -5.74 -26.76 20.09
C ASP A 271 -5.54 -26.93 18.58
N THR A 272 -5.89 -25.90 17.80
CA THR A 272 -5.77 -25.92 16.33
C THR A 272 -4.35 -25.56 15.89
N TYR A 273 -3.79 -24.47 16.40
CA TYR A 273 -2.54 -23.90 15.88
C TYR A 273 -1.32 -24.24 16.72
N GLY A 274 -1.49 -24.50 18.02
CA GLY A 274 -0.40 -24.72 18.95
C GLY A 274 0.32 -23.44 19.37
N LYS A 275 1.12 -23.53 20.43
CA LYS A 275 1.73 -22.38 21.09
C LYS A 275 2.64 -21.53 20.20
N ASP A 276 3.26 -22.13 19.19
CA ASP A 276 4.23 -21.46 18.32
C ASP A 276 3.61 -20.32 17.49
N TYR A 277 2.28 -20.28 17.35
CA TYR A 277 1.57 -19.24 16.61
C TYR A 277 0.98 -18.15 17.50
N GLU A 278 0.95 -18.33 18.82
CA GLU A 278 0.31 -17.42 19.79
C GLU A 278 0.82 -15.99 19.62
N ASP A 279 2.12 -15.77 19.79
CA ASP A 279 2.74 -14.43 19.72
C ASP A 279 2.71 -13.83 18.30
N THR A 280 2.51 -14.67 17.27
CA THR A 280 2.47 -14.20 15.87
C THR A 280 1.09 -13.76 15.44
N LEU A 281 0.05 -14.42 15.96
CA LEU A 281 -1.33 -14.19 15.57
C LEU A 281 -2.02 -13.18 16.50
N VAL A 282 -1.70 -13.19 17.80
CA VAL A 282 -2.36 -12.32 18.77
C VAL A 282 -1.88 -10.88 18.64
N VAL A 283 -2.84 -9.95 18.68
CA VAL A 283 -2.56 -8.51 18.81
C VAL A 283 -3.18 -8.04 20.11
N GLU A 284 -2.35 -7.76 21.11
CA GLU A 284 -2.82 -7.23 22.40
C GLU A 284 -3.00 -5.73 22.37
N GLY A 285 -4.09 -5.27 22.98
CA GLY A 285 -4.32 -3.84 23.17
C GLY A 285 -4.48 -3.03 21.89
N GLY A 286 -4.64 -3.68 20.73
CA GLY A 286 -4.61 -2.99 19.44
C GLY A 286 -3.22 -2.72 18.88
N VAL A 287 -2.18 -3.21 19.54
CA VAL A 287 -0.78 -2.89 19.21
C VAL A 287 -0.23 -3.99 18.33
N VAL A 288 -0.23 -3.76 17.02
CA VAL A 288 0.35 -4.68 16.06
C VAL A 288 1.86 -4.53 16.13
N ALA A 289 2.58 -5.65 16.28
CA ALA A 289 4.03 -5.65 16.10
C ALA A 289 4.36 -5.20 14.67
N GLY A 290 4.67 -3.91 14.48
CA GLY A 290 4.89 -3.29 13.18
C GLY A 290 3.86 -2.24 12.74
N ALA A 291 2.69 -2.16 13.40
CA ALA A 291 1.73 -1.07 13.31
C ALA A 291 1.43 -0.51 14.71
N GLU A 292 2.38 0.24 15.25
CA GLU A 292 2.09 1.25 16.25
C GLU A 292 1.55 2.49 15.54
N ASP A 293 0.24 2.72 15.68
CA ASP A 293 -0.31 4.07 15.76
C ASP A 293 -1.11 4.21 17.06
N THR A 294 -0.45 3.92 18.18
CA THR A 294 -0.60 4.74 19.38
C THR A 294 0.79 4.94 19.95
N ALA A 295 1.17 6.21 20.07
CA ALA A 295 2.34 6.64 20.80
C ALA A 295 2.48 5.90 22.14
N GLU A 296 3.32 4.85 22.18
CA GLU A 296 4.39 4.92 23.16
C GLU A 296 5.03 6.29 22.97
N THR A 297 5.33 6.99 24.05
CA THR A 297 6.22 8.15 23.94
C THR A 297 7.59 7.62 23.52
N VAL A 298 7.76 7.26 22.24
CA VAL A 298 9.05 7.17 21.58
C VAL A 298 9.63 8.54 21.85
N ALA A 299 10.62 8.59 22.74
CA ALA A 299 11.22 9.85 23.15
C ALA A 299 11.61 10.58 21.87
N PRO A 300 11.00 11.74 21.54
CA PRO A 300 11.28 12.41 20.30
C PRO A 300 12.78 12.70 20.23
N LYS A 301 13.46 12.12 19.25
CA LYS A 301 14.89 12.33 19.05
C LYS A 301 15.16 13.63 18.30
N GLY A 302 14.22 14.02 17.44
CA GLY A 302 14.23 15.29 16.74
C GLY A 302 13.54 15.22 15.39
N THR A 303 13.66 16.31 14.64
CA THR A 303 13.21 16.42 13.26
C THR A 303 14.43 16.41 12.35
N ILE A 304 14.35 15.69 11.23
CA ILE A 304 15.30 15.70 10.13
C ILE A 304 14.61 16.38 8.95
N THR A 305 15.24 17.40 8.39
CA THR A 305 14.74 18.11 7.20
C THR A 305 15.55 17.70 5.97
N VAL A 306 14.88 17.36 4.87
CA VAL A 306 15.53 16.90 3.63
C VAL A 306 14.97 17.64 2.42
N ALA A 307 15.85 18.18 1.59
CA ALA A 307 15.52 18.70 0.27
C ALA A 307 15.63 17.57 -0.77
N ALA A 308 14.61 17.35 -1.59
CA ALA A 308 14.60 16.24 -2.53
C ALA A 308 13.93 16.61 -3.86
N SER A 309 14.25 15.89 -4.93
CA SER A 309 13.40 15.89 -6.12
C SER A 309 12.14 15.04 -5.87
N PRO A 310 11.00 15.33 -6.53
CA PRO A 310 9.75 14.60 -6.28
C PRO A 310 9.88 13.08 -6.50
N THR A 311 10.32 12.66 -7.69
CA THR A 311 10.43 11.25 -8.07
C THR A 311 11.86 10.92 -8.47
N PRO A 312 12.50 9.84 -7.99
CA PRO A 312 12.02 8.90 -6.97
C PRO A 312 12.33 9.35 -5.53
N HIS A 313 13.05 10.46 -5.33
CA HIS A 313 13.70 10.74 -4.06
C HIS A 313 12.73 11.03 -2.91
N ALA A 314 11.72 11.89 -3.12
CA ALA A 314 10.72 12.18 -2.08
C ALA A 314 9.83 10.96 -1.79
N GLU A 315 9.52 10.15 -2.80
CA GLU A 315 8.77 8.89 -2.65
C GLU A 315 9.55 7.88 -1.79
N ILE A 316 10.85 7.69 -2.05
CA ILE A 316 11.73 6.85 -1.21
C ILE A 316 11.82 7.41 0.22
N LEU A 317 11.92 8.74 0.37
CA LEU A 317 11.94 9.36 1.70
C LEU A 317 10.61 9.20 2.44
N ALA A 318 9.47 9.14 1.74
CA ALA A 318 8.18 8.90 2.37
C ALA A 318 8.10 7.49 2.99
N GLU A 319 8.68 6.48 2.34
CA GLU A 319 8.82 5.15 2.95
C GLU A 319 9.83 5.14 4.10
N ALA A 320 10.97 5.83 3.94
CA ALA A 320 11.95 5.99 5.00
C ALA A 320 11.37 6.68 6.25
N ALA A 321 10.46 7.65 6.07
CA ALA A 321 9.78 8.35 7.16
C ALA A 321 8.99 7.39 8.04
N LYS A 322 8.34 6.37 7.47
CA LYS A 322 7.58 5.35 8.22
C LYS A 322 8.47 4.54 9.15
N ILE A 323 9.70 4.25 8.70
CA ILE A 323 10.69 3.49 9.48
C ILE A 323 11.32 4.40 10.55
N LEU A 324 11.67 5.63 10.20
CA LEU A 324 12.27 6.62 11.11
C LEU A 324 11.34 7.05 12.25
N ALA A 325 10.03 7.13 11.98
CA ALA A 325 9.04 7.43 13.01
C ALA A 325 9.08 6.42 14.16
N LYS A 326 9.29 5.13 13.85
CA LYS A 326 9.46 4.06 14.84
C LYS A 326 10.75 4.20 15.67
N GLU A 327 11.75 4.91 15.15
CA GLU A 327 12.99 5.24 15.87
C GLU A 327 12.94 6.57 16.65
N GLY A 328 11.83 7.30 16.57
CA GLY A 328 11.61 8.59 17.25
C GLY A 328 12.01 9.82 16.46
N TRP A 329 12.27 9.67 15.16
CA TRP A 329 12.63 10.75 14.26
C TRP A 329 11.44 11.19 13.41
N GLU A 330 11.17 12.49 13.36
CA GLU A 330 10.27 13.07 12.36
C GLU A 330 11.06 13.41 11.10
N LEU A 331 10.63 12.96 9.92
CA LEU A 331 11.24 13.34 8.64
C LEU A 331 10.36 14.37 7.92
N LYS A 332 10.90 15.54 7.59
CA LYS A 332 10.25 16.58 6.79
C LYS A 332 10.94 16.73 5.45
N VAL A 333 10.20 16.45 4.38
CA VAL A 333 10.71 16.57 3.02
C VAL A 333 10.21 17.88 2.40
N THR A 334 11.13 18.62 1.78
CA THR A 334 10.80 19.77 0.93
C THR A 334 11.21 19.44 -0.50
N GLU A 335 10.24 19.44 -1.40
CA GLU A 335 10.45 19.08 -2.80
C GLU A 335 10.91 20.30 -3.62
N PHE A 336 11.87 20.06 -4.52
CA PHE A 336 12.39 21.04 -5.47
C PHE A 336 12.44 20.46 -6.87
N GLU A 337 12.00 21.28 -7.83
CA GLU A 337 11.92 20.92 -9.26
C GLU A 337 13.26 21.10 -10.00
N ASP A 338 14.21 21.84 -9.41
CA ASP A 338 15.53 22.15 -9.99
C ASP A 338 16.68 21.56 -9.15
N TYR A 339 17.85 21.47 -9.76
CA TYR A 339 19.04 20.87 -9.15
C TYR A 339 19.92 21.85 -8.37
N ILE A 340 19.60 23.14 -8.36
CA ILE A 340 20.42 24.18 -7.73
C ILE A 340 19.94 24.42 -6.30
N GLN A 341 18.64 24.64 -6.10
CA GLN A 341 18.08 25.03 -4.80
C GLN A 341 18.35 24.02 -3.68
N PRO A 342 18.22 22.69 -3.87
CA PRO A 342 18.46 21.72 -2.79
C PRO A 342 19.86 21.79 -2.18
N ASN A 343 20.89 22.10 -2.97
CA ASN A 343 22.24 22.29 -2.44
C ASN A 343 22.38 23.60 -1.67
N LEU A 344 21.81 24.70 -2.19
CA LEU A 344 21.90 26.01 -1.54
C LEU A 344 21.22 26.04 -0.16
N VAL A 345 20.06 25.38 -0.01
CA VAL A 345 19.34 25.32 1.28
C VAL A 345 20.03 24.44 2.31
N VAL A 346 20.80 23.42 1.87
CA VAL A 346 21.64 22.62 2.77
C VAL A 346 22.92 23.36 3.14
N ASP A 347 23.58 24.02 2.19
CA ASP A 347 24.77 24.82 2.46
C ASP A 347 24.47 26.01 3.39
N SER A 348 23.32 26.66 3.24
CA SER A 348 22.88 27.73 4.14
C SER A 348 22.57 27.23 5.56
N GLY A 349 22.30 25.93 5.72
CA GLY A 349 21.84 25.32 6.97
C GLY A 349 20.35 25.50 7.23
N GLU A 350 19.56 25.88 6.22
CA GLU A 350 18.09 25.93 6.30
C GLU A 350 17.48 24.53 6.36
N ILE A 351 18.08 23.57 5.65
CA ILE A 351 17.69 22.17 5.60
C ILE A 351 18.90 21.29 5.96
N ASP A 352 18.68 20.19 6.69
CA ASP A 352 19.76 19.36 7.25
C ASP A 352 20.50 18.55 6.18
N ALA A 353 19.77 18.03 5.19
CA ALA A 353 20.30 17.18 4.13
C ALA A 353 19.61 17.41 2.79
N ASN A 354 20.20 16.93 1.70
CA ASN A 354 19.50 16.76 0.43
C ASN A 354 19.72 15.37 -0.15
N TYR A 355 18.78 14.96 -0.98
CA TYR A 355 18.76 13.66 -1.65
C TYR A 355 18.12 13.83 -3.02
N PHE A 356 18.95 14.06 -4.04
CA PHE A 356 18.50 14.28 -5.43
C PHE A 356 19.61 14.06 -6.48
N GLN A 357 20.88 13.93 -6.05
CA GLN A 357 22.04 14.10 -6.92
C GLN A 357 23.04 12.96 -6.82
N HIS A 358 23.88 12.85 -7.84
CA HIS A 358 25.02 11.94 -7.85
C HIS A 358 26.35 12.61 -7.49
N ILE A 359 27.37 11.80 -7.21
CA ILE A 359 28.69 12.27 -6.75
C ILE A 359 29.36 13.28 -7.69
N PRO A 360 29.47 13.05 -9.02
CA PRO A 360 30.08 14.04 -9.90
C PRO A 360 29.42 15.43 -9.84
N TYR A 361 28.08 15.47 -9.76
CA TYR A 361 27.33 16.74 -9.68
C TYR A 361 27.62 17.45 -8.36
N LEU A 362 27.65 16.72 -7.25
CA LEU A 362 28.04 17.25 -5.93
C LEU A 362 29.44 17.87 -5.96
N GLU A 363 30.42 17.17 -6.54
CA GLU A 363 31.80 17.63 -6.63
C GLU A 363 31.93 18.89 -7.50
N ASP A 364 31.24 18.94 -8.63
CA ASP A 364 31.23 20.11 -9.52
C ASP A 364 30.51 21.29 -8.87
N PHE A 365 29.34 21.06 -8.27
CA PHE A 365 28.58 22.09 -7.55
C PHE A 365 29.42 22.72 -6.43
N ASN A 366 30.10 21.92 -5.61
CA ASN A 366 31.02 22.42 -4.58
C ASN A 366 32.12 23.30 -5.15
N LYS A 367 32.69 22.90 -6.29
CA LYS A 367 33.76 23.66 -6.95
C LYS A 367 33.26 24.97 -7.54
N GLU A 368 32.07 24.99 -8.15
CA GLU A 368 31.49 26.17 -8.79
C GLU A 368 30.94 27.18 -7.79
N HIS A 369 30.28 26.68 -6.73
CA HIS A 369 29.62 27.52 -5.73
C HIS A 369 30.47 27.78 -4.48
N GLY A 370 31.62 27.11 -4.35
CA GLY A 370 32.52 27.27 -3.21
C GLY A 370 31.95 26.68 -1.92
N THR A 371 31.06 25.69 -2.03
CA THR A 371 30.45 24.97 -0.91
C THR A 371 31.30 23.76 -0.49
N ASP A 372 31.02 23.20 0.67
CA ASP A 372 31.72 22.04 1.24
C ASP A 372 30.75 20.90 1.59
N LEU A 373 29.73 20.70 0.77
CA LEU A 373 28.75 19.63 0.95
C LEU A 373 29.40 18.25 0.80
N VAL A 374 28.95 17.28 1.58
CA VAL A 374 29.55 15.93 1.67
C VAL A 374 28.49 14.84 1.59
N ALA A 375 28.79 13.78 0.84
CA ALA A 375 27.95 12.60 0.75
C ALA A 375 28.13 11.70 1.98
N VAL A 376 27.02 11.25 2.57
CA VAL A 376 26.98 10.39 3.78
C VAL A 376 26.37 9.02 3.54
N ALA A 377 25.63 8.84 2.44
CA ALA A 377 25.14 7.52 2.01
C ALA A 377 25.08 7.44 0.49
N ARG A 378 25.41 6.27 -0.05
CA ARG A 378 25.15 5.85 -1.44
C ARG A 378 23.90 4.99 -1.43
N VAL A 379 22.88 5.37 -2.19
CA VAL A 379 21.53 4.79 -2.04
C VAL A 379 21.12 3.99 -3.27
N HIS A 380 21.07 4.63 -4.44
CA HIS A 380 20.61 3.99 -5.66
C HIS A 380 21.27 4.58 -6.90
N TYR A 381 21.06 3.92 -8.03
CA TYR A 381 21.45 4.37 -9.36
C TYR A 381 20.20 4.56 -10.22
N GLU A 382 20.21 5.64 -11.01
CA GLU A 382 19.21 5.93 -12.03
C GLU A 382 19.85 5.84 -13.41
N PRO A 383 19.44 4.87 -14.25
CA PRO A 383 19.90 4.79 -15.63
C PRO A 383 19.61 6.08 -16.41
N PHE A 384 20.63 6.60 -17.08
CA PHE A 384 20.50 7.74 -18.00
C PHE A 384 20.10 7.27 -19.38
N GLY A 385 19.18 7.98 -20.03
CA GLY A 385 18.56 7.49 -21.26
C GLY A 385 18.42 8.53 -22.35
N ILE A 386 18.45 8.05 -23.60
CA ILE A 386 17.97 8.73 -24.79
C ILE A 386 16.53 8.28 -25.01
N TYR A 387 15.59 9.22 -25.01
CA TYR A 387 14.16 8.95 -25.16
C TYR A 387 13.61 9.56 -26.46
N PRO A 388 12.53 8.96 -27.02
CA PRO A 388 11.87 9.47 -28.21
C PRO A 388 11.39 10.92 -28.06
N GLY A 389 11.64 11.71 -29.09
CA GLY A 389 10.92 12.95 -29.35
C GLY A 389 9.98 12.77 -30.53
N THR A 390 10.18 13.58 -31.58
CA THR A 390 9.51 13.42 -32.89
C THR A 390 9.94 12.16 -33.64
N LYS A 391 11.01 11.49 -33.19
CA LYS A 391 11.53 10.22 -33.75
C LYS A 391 11.58 9.15 -32.67
N SER A 392 11.37 7.90 -33.07
CA SER A 392 11.24 6.76 -32.16
C SER A 392 12.44 5.83 -32.14
N ASP A 393 13.36 5.96 -33.10
CA ASP A 393 14.51 5.06 -33.25
C ASP A 393 15.72 5.83 -33.81
N LEU A 394 16.91 5.61 -33.23
CA LEU A 394 18.14 6.33 -33.61
C LEU A 394 18.50 6.16 -35.09
N SER A 395 18.09 5.07 -35.76
CA SER A 395 18.30 4.87 -37.20
C SER A 395 17.48 5.82 -38.08
N GLN A 396 16.45 6.47 -37.53
CA GLN A 396 15.63 7.46 -38.23
C GLN A 396 16.28 8.85 -38.29
N LEU A 397 17.42 9.03 -37.62
CA LEU A 397 18.09 10.30 -37.48
C LEU A 397 18.54 10.84 -38.85
N THR A 398 18.28 12.12 -39.09
CA THR A 398 18.54 12.80 -40.37
C THR A 398 19.35 14.07 -40.17
N ASP A 399 19.94 14.55 -41.27
CA ASP A 399 20.83 15.70 -41.22
C ASP A 399 20.15 16.95 -40.63
N GLY A 400 20.75 17.51 -39.56
CA GLY A 400 20.28 18.72 -38.92
C GLY A 400 19.17 18.54 -37.88
N ASP A 401 18.82 17.30 -37.54
CA ASP A 401 17.95 16.98 -36.41
C ASP A 401 18.45 17.61 -35.11
N VAL A 402 17.52 17.91 -34.20
CA VAL A 402 17.83 18.48 -32.89
C VAL A 402 17.75 17.40 -31.83
N ILE A 403 18.73 17.35 -30.92
CA ILE A 403 18.72 16.53 -29.73
C ILE A 403 18.83 17.45 -28.51
N ALA A 404 17.86 17.39 -27.62
CA ALA A 404 17.90 18.19 -26.39
C ALA A 404 18.66 17.44 -25.29
N VAL A 405 19.55 18.14 -24.59
CA VAL A 405 20.39 17.60 -23.50
C VAL A 405 20.39 18.57 -22.32
N PRO A 406 20.63 18.09 -21.08
CA PRO A 406 20.88 18.96 -19.93
C PRO A 406 22.14 19.81 -20.15
N ASN A 407 22.16 21.01 -19.58
CA ASN A 407 23.20 22.02 -19.75
C ASN A 407 24.13 22.21 -18.53
N ASP A 408 23.95 21.41 -17.47
CA ASP A 408 24.94 21.36 -16.39
C ASP A 408 26.15 20.53 -16.81
N THR A 409 27.34 20.89 -16.33
CA THR A 409 28.64 20.32 -16.74
C THR A 409 28.63 18.80 -16.75
N THR A 410 28.06 18.18 -15.72
CA THR A 410 28.20 16.74 -15.49
C THR A 410 27.21 15.92 -16.29
N ASN A 411 25.96 16.38 -16.40
CA ASN A 411 24.94 15.68 -17.18
C ASN A 411 25.03 15.99 -18.67
N GLU A 412 25.50 17.19 -19.08
CA GLU A 412 25.82 17.47 -20.49
C GLU A 412 26.89 16.49 -20.97
N ALA A 413 27.99 16.36 -20.22
CA ALA A 413 29.05 15.41 -20.54
C ALA A 413 28.54 13.96 -20.60
N ARG A 414 27.70 13.55 -19.64
CA ARG A 414 27.06 12.23 -19.61
C ARG A 414 26.20 12.00 -20.86
N ALA A 415 25.43 12.99 -21.28
CA ALA A 415 24.62 12.94 -22.50
C ALA A 415 25.47 12.82 -23.77
N LEU A 416 26.54 13.61 -23.87
CA LEU A 416 27.44 13.55 -25.02
C LEU A 416 28.19 12.22 -25.10
N LEU A 417 28.59 11.65 -23.97
CA LEU A 417 29.18 10.31 -23.91
C LEU A 417 28.18 9.23 -24.34
N LEU A 418 26.93 9.29 -23.88
CA LEU A 418 25.89 8.35 -24.28
C LEU A 418 25.58 8.46 -25.79
N LEU A 419 25.56 9.68 -26.35
CA LEU A 419 25.42 9.89 -27.79
C LEU A 419 26.63 9.35 -28.58
N GLN A 420 27.84 9.47 -28.04
CA GLN A 420 29.04 8.88 -28.64
C GLN A 420 29.00 7.35 -28.63
N ASP A 421 28.59 6.74 -27.52
CA ASP A 421 28.49 5.28 -27.38
C ASP A 421 27.48 4.67 -28.36
N ASN A 422 26.50 5.47 -28.79
CA ASN A 422 25.52 5.11 -29.81
C ASN A 422 25.91 5.58 -31.23
N GLY A 423 27.13 6.10 -31.42
CA GLY A 423 27.68 6.47 -32.73
C GLY A 423 27.06 7.71 -33.37
N ILE A 424 26.33 8.54 -32.62
CA ILE A 424 25.66 9.74 -33.13
C ILE A 424 26.66 10.88 -33.34
N ILE A 425 27.63 11.00 -32.42
CA ILE A 425 28.72 11.96 -32.45
C ILE A 425 30.02 11.28 -32.03
N LYS A 426 31.15 11.98 -32.15
CA LYS A 426 32.42 11.60 -31.54
C LYS A 426 33.03 12.80 -30.84
N LEU A 427 33.50 12.58 -29.62
CA LEU A 427 34.17 13.58 -28.81
C LEU A 427 35.68 13.50 -28.99
N ALA A 428 36.36 14.61 -28.70
CA ALA A 428 37.80 14.67 -28.67
C ALA A 428 38.36 13.73 -27.59
N ASP A 429 39.50 13.10 -27.89
CA ASP A 429 40.17 12.22 -26.92
C ASP A 429 40.47 12.98 -25.63
N GLY A 430 40.01 12.45 -24.50
CA GLY A 430 40.26 13.01 -23.17
C GLY A 430 39.24 14.05 -22.67
N ALA A 431 38.16 14.33 -23.41
CA ALA A 431 37.09 15.23 -22.95
C ALA A 431 36.40 14.73 -21.67
N GLY A 432 36.13 13.42 -21.59
CA GLY A 432 35.73 12.73 -20.36
C GLY A 432 34.47 13.32 -19.70
N LEU A 433 34.50 13.44 -18.37
CA LEU A 433 33.38 13.89 -17.53
C LEU A 433 33.10 15.39 -17.59
N THR A 434 33.87 16.14 -18.37
CA THR A 434 33.71 17.60 -18.56
C THR A 434 33.55 17.95 -20.04
N ALA A 435 33.13 16.98 -20.85
CA ALA A 435 32.90 17.19 -22.28
C ALA A 435 31.76 18.19 -22.50
N THR A 436 31.95 19.06 -23.49
CA THR A 436 30.95 20.03 -23.94
C THR A 436 30.67 19.85 -25.42
N VAL A 437 29.64 20.51 -25.96
CA VAL A 437 29.40 20.56 -27.41
C VAL A 437 30.60 21.01 -28.25
N LYS A 438 31.56 21.75 -27.66
CA LYS A 438 32.78 22.21 -28.34
C LYS A 438 33.81 21.09 -28.56
N ASP A 439 33.68 19.99 -27.82
CA ASP A 439 34.58 18.84 -27.90
C ASP A 439 34.14 17.84 -28.97
N ILE A 440 33.05 18.09 -29.70
CA ILE A 440 32.58 17.24 -30.79
C ILE A 440 33.52 17.37 -32.00
N VAL A 441 34.19 16.28 -32.36
CA VAL A 441 35.15 16.20 -33.49
C VAL A 441 34.58 15.50 -34.72
N GLU A 442 33.57 14.65 -34.56
CA GLU A 442 32.82 14.06 -35.69
C GLU A 442 31.31 14.13 -35.40
N ASN A 443 30.54 14.57 -36.39
CA ASN A 443 29.07 14.69 -36.33
C ASN A 443 28.48 14.31 -37.70
N PRO A 444 28.36 13.01 -38.02
CA PRO A 444 28.03 12.52 -39.36
C PRO A 444 26.66 12.98 -39.87
N HIS A 445 25.71 13.22 -38.96
CA HIS A 445 24.36 13.70 -39.27
C HIS A 445 24.18 15.19 -39.00
N ASN A 446 25.27 15.94 -38.75
CA ASN A 446 25.20 17.37 -38.45
C ASN A 446 24.09 17.72 -37.43
N VAL A 447 23.91 16.88 -36.40
CA VAL A 447 22.88 17.08 -35.39
C VAL A 447 23.14 18.36 -34.63
N LYS A 448 22.07 19.02 -34.21
CA LYS A 448 22.13 20.20 -33.36
C LYS A 448 21.86 19.77 -31.93
N ILE A 449 22.82 20.02 -31.05
CA ILE A 449 22.62 19.84 -29.62
C ILE A 449 21.93 21.09 -29.08
N GLN A 450 20.77 20.90 -28.45
CA GLN A 450 20.02 21.94 -27.77
C GLN A 450 20.19 21.78 -26.27
N GLU A 451 21.10 22.57 -25.70
CA GLU A 451 21.39 22.61 -24.27
C GLU A 451 20.25 23.34 -23.53
N LEU A 452 19.64 22.68 -22.54
CA LEU A 452 18.57 23.24 -21.70
C LEU A 452 18.81 22.87 -20.24
N GLU A 453 18.24 23.65 -19.32
CA GLU A 453 18.13 23.24 -17.93
C GLU A 453 17.47 21.87 -17.83
N ALA A 454 18.00 20.97 -17.00
CA ALA A 454 17.59 19.56 -16.95
C ALA A 454 16.06 19.39 -16.80
N ALA A 455 15.42 20.18 -15.93
CA ALA A 455 13.97 20.22 -15.71
C ALA A 455 13.12 20.63 -16.95
N GLN A 456 13.75 21.15 -17.99
CA GLN A 456 13.10 21.62 -19.22
C GLN A 456 13.31 20.66 -20.40
N VAL A 457 14.27 19.74 -20.32
CA VAL A 457 14.65 18.87 -21.45
C VAL A 457 13.47 18.00 -21.89
N SER A 458 12.72 17.42 -20.95
CA SER A 458 11.55 16.57 -21.26
C SER A 458 10.38 17.34 -21.89
N ARG A 459 10.30 18.65 -21.63
CA ARG A 459 9.19 19.52 -22.10
C ARG A 459 9.27 19.82 -23.59
N VAL A 460 10.45 19.70 -24.20
CA VAL A 460 10.65 19.96 -25.63
C VAL A 460 10.58 18.70 -26.48
N LYS A 461 10.19 17.54 -25.91
CA LYS A 461 10.19 16.24 -26.62
C LYS A 461 9.41 16.26 -27.94
N ASP A 462 8.34 17.04 -28.02
CA ASP A 462 7.51 17.14 -29.24
C ASP A 462 8.11 18.07 -30.31
N GLU A 463 9.21 18.76 -30.01
CA GLU A 463 9.88 19.73 -30.90
C GLU A 463 11.24 19.24 -31.43
N VAL A 464 11.84 18.24 -30.77
CA VAL A 464 13.18 17.72 -31.08
C VAL A 464 13.12 16.26 -31.54
N ALA A 465 14.18 15.74 -32.16
CA ALA A 465 14.21 14.34 -32.59
C ALA A 465 14.27 13.39 -31.38
N PHE A 466 15.12 13.72 -30.40
CA PHE A 466 15.32 12.94 -29.18
C PHE A 466 15.61 13.88 -28.01
N VAL A 467 15.29 13.42 -26.80
CA VAL A 467 15.66 14.05 -25.54
C VAL A 467 16.57 13.11 -24.76
N VAL A 468 17.63 13.63 -24.13
CA VAL A 468 18.50 12.84 -23.25
C VAL A 468 18.21 13.26 -21.81
N LEU A 469 17.77 12.32 -20.98
CA LEU A 469 17.17 12.62 -19.67
C LEU A 469 17.85 11.89 -18.52
N ASN A 470 17.94 12.60 -17.39
CA ASN A 470 18.14 12.03 -16.06
C ASN A 470 16.95 11.14 -15.68
N GLY A 471 17.19 10.09 -14.89
CA GLY A 471 16.17 9.09 -14.56
C GLY A 471 14.96 9.68 -13.86
N ASN A 472 15.16 10.53 -12.85
CA ASN A 472 14.10 11.29 -12.19
C ASN A 472 13.21 12.07 -13.19
N TYR A 473 13.79 12.85 -14.11
CA TYR A 473 13.02 13.63 -15.09
C TYR A 473 12.40 12.76 -16.19
N ALA A 474 12.98 11.60 -16.49
CA ALA A 474 12.36 10.62 -17.36
C ALA A 474 11.10 10.02 -16.70
N LEU A 475 11.19 9.64 -15.42
CA LEU A 475 10.08 9.12 -14.63
C LEU A 475 8.96 10.16 -14.51
N GLU A 476 9.28 11.40 -14.18
CA GLU A 476 8.31 12.51 -14.12
C GLU A 476 7.63 12.77 -15.48
N ALA A 477 8.36 12.56 -16.59
CA ALA A 477 7.81 12.67 -17.93
C ALA A 477 6.98 11.45 -18.36
N GLY A 478 6.85 10.44 -17.48
CA GLY A 478 6.12 9.19 -17.70
C GLY A 478 6.85 8.17 -18.55
N PHE A 479 8.17 8.30 -18.72
CA PHE A 479 8.97 7.33 -19.45
C PHE A 479 9.49 6.22 -18.53
N SER A 480 9.43 4.98 -19.03
CA SER A 480 10.15 3.84 -18.47
C SER A 480 11.45 3.63 -19.22
N VAL A 481 12.57 3.48 -18.49
CA VAL A 481 13.85 3.15 -19.15
C VAL A 481 13.83 1.77 -19.81
N ALA A 482 13.03 0.83 -19.26
CA ALA A 482 12.94 -0.53 -19.80
C ALA A 482 12.11 -0.60 -21.10
N HIS A 483 11.17 0.33 -21.29
CA HIS A 483 10.19 0.27 -22.39
C HIS A 483 10.34 1.38 -23.42
N ASP A 484 10.67 2.59 -22.98
CA ASP A 484 10.63 3.79 -23.83
C ASP A 484 12.02 4.27 -24.27
N ALA A 485 13.07 3.97 -23.50
CA ALA A 485 14.41 4.43 -23.86
C ALA A 485 14.90 3.78 -25.16
N VAL A 486 15.35 4.61 -26.10
CA VAL A 486 15.95 4.18 -27.37
C VAL A 486 17.36 3.65 -27.15
N ALA A 487 18.06 4.24 -26.18
CA ALA A 487 19.33 3.76 -25.65
C ALA A 487 19.48 4.26 -24.21
N TYR A 488 20.17 3.52 -23.36
CA TYR A 488 20.40 3.91 -21.98
C TYR A 488 21.66 3.28 -21.40
N GLU A 489 22.15 3.83 -20.31
CA GLU A 489 23.29 3.30 -19.58
C GLU A 489 22.93 2.02 -18.83
N THR A 490 23.58 0.91 -19.17
CA THR A 490 23.35 -0.36 -18.46
C THR A 490 23.80 -0.30 -16.99
N SER A 491 23.03 -0.95 -16.11
CA SER A 491 23.30 -1.04 -14.66
C SER A 491 24.59 -1.79 -14.31
N ALA A 492 25.13 -2.61 -15.22
CA ALA A 492 26.39 -3.34 -15.03
C ALA A 492 27.66 -2.50 -15.34
N SER A 493 27.50 -1.23 -15.74
CA SER A 493 28.60 -0.40 -16.22
C SER A 493 29.33 0.35 -15.10
N THR A 494 30.53 0.87 -15.40
CA THR A 494 31.24 1.82 -14.54
C THR A 494 30.41 3.07 -14.23
N ALA A 495 29.42 3.41 -15.08
CA ALA A 495 28.51 4.52 -14.88
C ALA A 495 27.66 4.33 -13.61
N ALA A 496 27.18 3.12 -13.33
CA ALA A 496 26.37 2.85 -12.13
C ALA A 496 27.10 3.15 -10.81
N LYS A 497 28.43 2.96 -10.79
CA LYS A 497 29.28 3.29 -9.63
C LYS A 497 29.68 4.77 -9.57
N THR A 498 29.67 5.43 -10.72
CA THR A 498 30.07 6.84 -10.87
C THR A 498 28.91 7.77 -10.54
N TYR A 499 27.72 7.48 -11.07
CA TYR A 499 26.52 8.30 -10.97
C TYR A 499 25.52 7.79 -9.92
N VAL A 500 26.01 7.16 -8.86
CA VAL A 500 25.19 6.76 -7.73
C VAL A 500 24.62 8.00 -7.03
N ASN A 501 23.31 8.00 -6.79
CA ASN A 501 22.61 9.00 -6.03
C ASN A 501 22.93 8.89 -4.54
N VAL A 502 23.15 10.03 -3.91
CA VAL A 502 23.70 10.13 -2.55
C VAL A 502 22.84 11.01 -1.65
N LEU A 503 22.77 10.63 -0.38
CA LEU A 503 22.35 11.54 0.70
C LEU A 503 23.52 12.47 1.00
N VAL A 504 23.27 13.78 0.98
CA VAL A 504 24.29 14.82 1.13
C VAL A 504 23.93 15.73 2.29
N VAL A 505 24.94 16.15 3.05
CA VAL A 505 24.81 17.12 4.14
C VAL A 505 25.90 18.19 4.02
N LYS A 506 25.78 19.26 4.80
CA LYS A 506 26.87 20.21 5.00
C LYS A 506 28.04 19.56 5.76
N ALA A 507 29.29 19.87 5.39
CA ALA A 507 30.44 19.38 6.14
C ALA A 507 30.35 19.70 7.65
N GLY A 508 30.73 18.73 8.48
CA GLY A 508 30.59 18.78 9.93
C GLY A 508 29.31 18.13 10.46
N ASN A 509 28.29 17.89 9.63
CA ASN A 509 27.04 17.23 10.02
C ASN A 509 27.02 15.72 9.73
N GLU A 510 28.13 15.13 9.26
CA GLU A 510 28.20 13.73 8.86
C GLU A 510 27.80 12.80 10.00
N ASN A 511 28.20 13.13 11.23
CA ASN A 511 27.96 12.32 12.42
C ASN A 511 26.71 12.73 13.20
N ASN A 512 25.85 13.60 12.64
CA ASN A 512 24.57 13.93 13.25
C ASN A 512 23.72 12.66 13.40
N GLU A 513 23.16 12.44 14.60
CA GLU A 513 22.45 11.21 14.93
C GLU A 513 21.25 10.94 13.99
N GLY A 514 20.48 11.98 13.65
CA GLY A 514 19.36 11.86 12.73
C GLY A 514 19.80 11.57 11.30
N ILE A 515 20.90 12.18 10.86
CA ILE A 515 21.50 11.91 9.54
C ILE A 515 21.99 10.46 9.44
N GLN A 516 22.63 9.94 10.49
CA GLN A 516 23.07 8.55 10.53
C GLN A 516 21.88 7.57 10.56
N ALA A 517 20.80 7.91 11.26
CA ALA A 517 19.57 7.13 11.23
C ALA A 517 18.96 7.10 9.82
N LEU A 518 18.82 8.26 9.16
CA LEU A 518 18.30 8.35 7.79
C LEU A 518 19.19 7.59 6.80
N ALA A 519 20.51 7.76 6.87
CA ALA A 519 21.47 7.05 6.03
C ALA A 519 21.35 5.52 6.17
N LYS A 520 21.15 5.03 7.40
CA LYS A 520 20.93 3.60 7.67
C LYS A 520 19.60 3.12 7.08
N VAL A 521 18.52 3.86 7.29
CA VAL A 521 17.18 3.50 6.78
C VAL A 521 17.17 3.48 5.25
N LEU A 522 17.75 4.48 4.58
CA LEU A 522 17.82 4.51 3.11
C LEU A 522 18.59 3.32 2.51
N LYS A 523 19.45 2.66 3.30
CA LYS A 523 20.20 1.47 2.90
C LYS A 523 19.59 0.15 3.40
N SER A 524 18.43 0.20 4.06
CA SER A 524 17.78 -0.98 4.63
C SER A 524 17.20 -1.89 3.55
N ASP A 525 16.98 -3.16 3.88
CA ASP A 525 16.44 -4.13 2.92
C ASP A 525 14.98 -3.79 2.57
N GLU A 526 14.22 -3.19 3.50
CA GLU A 526 12.87 -2.69 3.25
C GLU A 526 12.86 -1.59 2.19
N ILE A 527 13.78 -0.62 2.24
CA ILE A 527 13.88 0.43 1.22
C ILE A 527 14.36 -0.14 -0.12
N LYS A 528 15.32 -1.07 -0.11
CA LYS A 528 15.74 -1.75 -1.35
C LYS A 528 14.58 -2.51 -2.00
N GLN A 529 13.79 -3.20 -1.18
CA GLN A 529 12.62 -3.95 -1.66
C GLN A 529 11.58 -3.00 -2.25
N PHE A 530 11.26 -1.90 -1.56
CA PHE A 530 10.38 -0.87 -2.08
C PHE A 530 10.85 -0.34 -3.45
N ILE A 531 12.15 -0.03 -3.59
CA ILE A 531 12.70 0.44 -4.87
C ILE A 531 12.50 -0.62 -5.97
N ASN A 532 12.83 -1.88 -5.68
CA ASN A 532 12.71 -2.98 -6.65
C ASN A 532 11.25 -3.20 -7.10
N ASP A 533 10.30 -3.13 -6.16
CA ASP A 533 8.88 -3.36 -6.42
C ASP A 533 8.21 -2.19 -7.14
N THR A 534 8.73 -0.97 -6.95
CA THR A 534 8.07 0.25 -7.43
C THR A 534 8.54 0.68 -8.81
N TYR A 535 9.84 0.57 -9.13
CA TYR A 535 10.42 1.28 -10.28
C TYR A 535 10.84 0.39 -11.45
N ASP A 536 10.63 -0.93 -11.39
CA ASP A 536 10.86 -1.87 -12.51
C ASP A 536 12.22 -1.65 -13.24
N GLY A 537 13.28 -1.44 -12.45
CA GLY A 537 14.63 -1.21 -12.95
C GLY A 537 14.97 0.22 -13.41
N ALA A 538 14.01 1.16 -13.40
CA ALA A 538 14.27 2.59 -13.60
C ALA A 538 14.99 3.24 -12.41
N VAL A 539 14.94 2.60 -11.25
CA VAL A 539 15.70 2.94 -10.05
C VAL A 539 16.28 1.62 -9.54
N VAL A 540 17.60 1.55 -9.37
CA VAL A 540 18.30 0.32 -8.98
C VAL A 540 19.03 0.55 -7.66
N PRO A 541 18.73 -0.20 -6.58
CA PRO A 541 19.43 -0.06 -5.32
C PRO A 541 20.94 -0.25 -5.49
N PHE A 542 21.74 0.57 -4.79
CA PHE A 542 23.19 0.47 -4.85
C PHE A 542 23.71 -0.54 -3.83
N GLU A 543 24.51 -1.49 -4.28
CA GLU A 543 25.26 -2.43 -3.43
C GLU A 543 26.76 -2.11 -3.47
N ASP A 544 27.36 -1.94 -2.29
CA ASP A 544 28.78 -1.55 -2.12
C ASP A 544 29.80 -2.60 -2.58
#